data_AF-A0A923MIW4-F1
#
_entry.id   AF-A0A923MIW4-F1
#
_cell.length_a   1.000
_cell.length_b   1.000
_cell.length_c   1.000
_cell.angle_alpha   90.00
_cell.angle_beta   90.00
_cell.angle_gamma   90.00
#
_symmetry.space_group_name_H-M   'P 1'
#
loop_
_entity.id
_entity.type
_entity.pdbx_description
1 polymer ?
#
loop_
_entity_poly.entity_id
_entity_poly.type
_entity_poly.pdbx_seq_one_letter_code
_entity_poly.pdbx_strand_id
1 'polypeptide(L)'
;MGMYGERLGRGVTREAARKYETSVTERARRERWRASGCARVVSRKYGTVVVPHGSNFAALLNAAEVWGCDWTEIRDAEVWRADKEERPVPMPHLI
;
A
#
# COMPACT_ATOMS: atom_id res chain seq x y z
N MET A 1 -5.44 -13.54 -28.81
CA MET A 1 -5.54 -12.46 -27.81
C MET A 1 -4.15 -12.24 -27.22
N GLY A 2 -3.59 -11.04 -27.38
CA GLY A 2 -2.14 -10.79 -27.41
C GLY A 2 -1.41 -10.96 -26.08
N MET A 3 -0.28 -11.68 -26.12
CA MET A 3 0.72 -11.71 -25.06
C MET A 3 1.57 -10.45 -25.14
N TYR A 4 1.33 -9.46 -24.28
CA TYR A 4 2.26 -8.36 -24.07
C TYR A 4 3.45 -8.86 -23.24
N GLY A 5 4.34 -9.62 -23.89
CA GLY A 5 5.61 -10.07 -23.35
C GLY A 5 6.73 -9.64 -24.29
N GLU A 6 6.88 -8.34 -24.51
CA GLU A 6 7.93 -7.83 -25.38
C GLU A 6 9.31 -7.91 -24.72
N ARG A 7 10.17 -8.69 -25.38
CA ARG A 7 11.63 -8.75 -25.35
C ARG A 7 12.35 -7.81 -24.35
N LEU A 8 12.85 -8.40 -23.26
CA LEU A 8 13.90 -7.80 -22.45
C LEU A 8 15.15 -7.58 -23.32
N GLY A 9 15.63 -6.33 -23.37
CA GLY A 9 16.83 -5.95 -24.12
C GLY A 9 18.07 -6.74 -23.69
N ARG A 10 19.12 -6.69 -24.53
CA ARG A 10 20.37 -7.43 -24.36
C ARG A 10 20.96 -7.18 -22.96
N GLY A 11 20.84 -8.15 -22.04
CA GLY A 11 21.47 -8.15 -20.72
C GLY A 11 20.55 -8.12 -19.50
N VAL A 12 19.22 -7.95 -19.64
CA VAL A 12 18.29 -8.02 -18.50
C VAL A 12 17.70 -9.42 -18.43
N THR A 13 18.16 -10.23 -17.47
CA THR A 13 17.55 -11.53 -17.19
C THR A 13 16.18 -11.35 -16.54
N ARG A 14 15.27 -12.32 -16.67
CA ARG A 14 13.97 -12.30 -15.97
C ARG A 14 14.13 -12.17 -14.46
N GLU A 15 15.20 -12.71 -13.91
CA GLU A 15 15.54 -12.61 -12.49
C GLU A 15 15.94 -11.19 -12.09
N ALA A 16 16.70 -10.49 -12.94
CA ALA A 16 17.04 -9.08 -12.73
C ALA A 16 15.79 -8.19 -12.79
N ALA A 17 14.87 -8.47 -13.74
CA ALA A 17 13.58 -7.79 -13.82
C ALA A 17 12.71 -8.02 -12.56
N ARG A 18 12.58 -9.28 -12.10
CA ARG A 18 11.84 -9.61 -10.88
C ARG A 18 12.43 -8.94 -9.64
N LYS A 19 13.76 -8.94 -9.49
CA LYS A 19 14.43 -8.24 -8.38
C LYS A 19 14.18 -6.73 -8.42
N TYR A 20 14.20 -6.14 -9.61
CA TYR A 20 13.88 -4.73 -9.79
C TYR A 20 12.43 -4.43 -9.41
N GLU A 21 11.47 -5.22 -9.88
CA GLU A 21 10.05 -5.08 -9.53
C GLU A 21 9.82 -5.20 -8.02
N THR A 22 10.38 -6.22 -7.36
CA THR A 22 10.33 -6.34 -5.89
C THR A 22 10.89 -5.08 -5.22
N SER A 23 12.00 -4.53 -5.73
CA SER A 23 12.60 -3.31 -5.18
C SER A 23 11.71 -2.07 -5.34
N VAL A 24 10.97 -1.98 -6.46
CA VAL A 24 10.04 -0.87 -6.73
C VAL A 24 8.82 -0.97 -5.82
N THR A 25 8.24 -2.17 -5.68
CA THR A 25 7.08 -2.40 -4.79
C THR A 25 7.44 -2.11 -3.33
N GLU A 26 8.60 -2.58 -2.88
CA GLU A 26 9.10 -2.29 -1.53
C GLU A 26 9.38 -0.81 -1.30
N ARG A 27 9.94 -0.11 -2.30
CA ARG A 27 10.16 1.35 -2.23
C ARG A 27 8.84 2.08 -2.13
N ALA A 28 7.89 1.79 -3.02
CA ALA A 28 6.56 2.41 -3.03
C ALA A 28 5.83 2.17 -1.70
N ARG A 29 5.94 0.96 -1.14
CA ARG A 29 5.42 0.64 0.20
C ARG A 29 6.04 1.56 1.26
N ARG A 30 7.37 1.62 1.33
CA ARG A 30 8.08 2.47 2.31
C ARG A 30 7.75 3.94 2.15
N GLU A 31 7.59 4.44 0.92
CA GLU A 31 7.21 5.82 0.64
C GLU A 31 5.80 6.12 1.16
N ARG A 32 4.82 5.25 0.92
CA ARG A 32 3.46 5.40 1.48
C ARG A 32 3.48 5.45 2.99
N TRP A 33 4.24 4.56 3.63
CA TRP A 33 4.33 4.48 5.10
C TRP A 33 5.14 5.61 5.75
N ARG A 34 5.91 6.37 4.96
CA ARG A 34 6.65 7.57 5.40
C ARG A 34 5.90 8.88 5.16
N ALA A 35 4.68 8.82 4.61
CA ALA A 35 3.89 10.02 4.39
C ALA A 35 3.65 10.78 5.71
N SER A 36 3.70 12.11 5.66
CA SER A 36 3.51 12.95 6.85
C SER A 36 2.04 13.14 7.24
N GLY A 37 1.12 13.02 6.27
CA GLY A 37 -0.31 13.09 6.52
C GLY A 37 -0.82 11.82 7.22
N CYS A 38 -1.89 11.95 8.01
CA CYS A 38 -2.60 10.82 8.61
C CYS A 38 -4.08 10.82 8.22
N ALA A 39 -4.61 9.64 7.94
CA ALA A 39 -6.01 9.43 7.65
C ALA A 39 -6.59 8.35 8.56
N ARG A 40 -7.84 8.55 8.99
CA ARG A 40 -8.64 7.59 9.72
C ARG A 40 -9.47 6.81 8.72
N VAL A 41 -9.19 5.52 8.59
CA VAL A 41 -9.92 4.60 7.70
C VAL A 41 -10.90 3.80 8.53
N VAL A 42 -12.17 3.81 8.14
CA VAL A 42 -13.27 3.15 8.85
C VAL A 42 -13.87 2.08 7.96
N SER A 43 -13.74 0.82 8.39
CA SER A 43 -14.39 -0.33 7.76
C SER A 43 -15.39 -0.97 8.71
N ARG A 44 -16.56 -1.37 8.19
CA ARG A 44 -17.55 -2.12 8.97
C ARG A 44 -17.04 -3.50 9.39
N LYS A 45 -16.20 -4.13 8.57
CA LYS A 45 -15.66 -5.49 8.80
C LYS A 45 -14.46 -5.49 9.74
N TYR A 46 -13.56 -4.52 9.61
CA TYR A 46 -12.27 -4.51 10.30
C TYR A 46 -12.11 -3.44 11.38
N GLY A 47 -13.08 -2.53 11.52
CA GLY A 47 -13.04 -1.43 12.48
C GLY A 47 -12.33 -0.19 11.94
N THR A 48 -11.72 0.59 12.83
CA THR A 48 -11.07 1.86 12.50
C THR A 48 -9.57 1.78 12.69
N VAL A 49 -8.80 2.31 11.75
CA VAL A 49 -7.33 2.43 11.83
C VAL A 49 -6.88 3.81 11.38
N VAL A 50 -5.88 4.37 12.05
CA VAL A 50 -5.19 5.58 11.60
C VAL A 50 -3.91 5.16 10.90
N VAL A 51 -3.72 5.61 9.66
CA VAL A 51 -2.57 5.24 8.82
C VAL A 51 -1.92 6.49 8.21
N PRO A 52 -0.63 6.44 7.87
CA PRO A 52 -0.01 7.47 7.05
C PRO A 52 -0.69 7.53 5.68
N HIS A 53 -0.83 8.72 5.10
CA HIS A 53 -1.38 8.86 3.76
C HIS A 53 -0.82 10.08 3.01
N GLY A 54 -0.60 9.90 1.70
CA GLY A 54 -0.45 10.98 0.72
C GLY A 54 -1.65 11.11 -0.23
N SER A 55 -2.59 10.16 -0.16
CA SER A 55 -3.84 10.12 -0.93
C SER A 55 -4.82 9.16 -0.25
N ASN A 56 -6.11 9.23 -0.58
CA ASN A 56 -7.10 8.30 -0.02
C ASN A 56 -6.84 6.85 -0.43
N PHE A 57 -6.36 6.64 -1.67
CA PHE A 57 -5.99 5.30 -2.12
C PHE A 57 -4.79 4.74 -1.35
N ALA A 58 -3.78 5.57 -1.06
CA ALA A 58 -2.66 5.16 -0.22
C ALA A 58 -3.11 4.79 1.22
N ALA A 59 -4.10 5.50 1.77
CA ALA A 59 -4.69 5.16 3.06
C ALA A 59 -5.36 3.78 3.03
N LEU A 60 -6.13 3.46 1.97
CA LEU A 60 -6.75 2.14 1.81
C LEU A 60 -5.70 1.03 1.71
N LEU A 61 -4.64 1.22 0.90
CA LEU A 61 -3.55 0.24 0.80
C LEU A 61 -2.88 -0.01 2.16
N ASN A 62 -2.57 1.05 2.90
CA ASN A 62 -1.95 0.93 4.22
C ASN A 62 -2.89 0.28 5.25
N ALA A 63 -4.20 0.59 5.22
CA ALA A 63 -5.19 -0.05 6.08
C ALA A 63 -5.35 -1.54 5.77
N ALA A 64 -5.38 -1.92 4.48
CA ALA A 64 -5.41 -3.30 4.04
C ALA A 64 -4.18 -4.08 4.54
N GLU A 65 -2.99 -3.46 4.47
CA GLU A 65 -1.76 -4.04 5.03
C GLU A 65 -1.85 -4.25 6.55
N VAL A 66 -2.44 -3.32 7.30
CA VAL A 66 -2.64 -3.47 8.77
C VAL A 66 -3.59 -4.60 9.09
N TRP A 67 -4.67 -4.71 8.33
CA TRP A 67 -5.67 -5.76 8.53
C TRP A 67 -5.28 -7.11 7.92
N GLY A 68 -4.20 -7.16 7.13
CA GLY A 68 -3.75 -8.37 6.46
C GLY A 68 -4.74 -8.87 5.40
N CYS A 69 -5.45 -7.97 4.72
CA CYS A 69 -6.42 -8.29 3.68
C CYS A 69 -6.04 -7.69 2.32
N ASP A 70 -6.70 -8.13 1.26
CA ASP A 70 -6.58 -7.45 -0.03
C ASP A 70 -7.33 -6.11 0.00
N TRP A 71 -6.78 -5.06 -0.61
CA TRP A 71 -7.41 -3.73 -0.59
C TRP A 71 -8.80 -3.74 -1.28
N THR A 72 -9.04 -4.68 -2.19
CA THR A 72 -10.32 -4.83 -2.86
C THR A 72 -11.44 -5.29 -1.92
N GLU A 73 -11.10 -5.88 -0.77
CA GLU A 73 -12.04 -6.28 0.28
C GLU A 73 -12.57 -5.10 1.11
N ILE A 74 -11.92 -3.94 1.03
CA ILE A 74 -12.25 -2.74 1.83
C ILE A 74 -12.58 -1.52 0.95
N ARG A 75 -13.07 -1.74 -0.27
CA ARG A 75 -13.46 -0.66 -1.20
C ARG A 75 -14.58 0.23 -0.68
N ASP A 76 -15.36 -0.27 0.26
CA ASP A 76 -16.44 0.43 0.95
C ASP A 76 -15.97 1.16 2.22
N ALA A 77 -14.69 1.06 2.58
CA ALA A 77 -14.16 1.75 3.74
C ALA A 77 -14.11 3.26 3.51
N GLU A 78 -14.52 4.01 4.52
CA GLU A 78 -14.52 5.46 4.49
C GLU A 78 -13.16 6.00 4.92
N VAL A 79 -12.66 7.02 4.22
CA VAL A 79 -11.37 7.65 4.52
C VAL A 79 -11.62 9.08 4.98
N TRP A 80 -11.29 9.34 6.23
CA TRP A 80 -11.45 10.64 6.89
C TRP A 80 -10.08 11.24 7.20
N ARG A 81 -10.01 12.57 7.29
CA ARG A 81 -8.84 13.23 7.87
C ARG A 81 -8.70 12.78 9.33
N ALA A 82 -7.50 12.39 9.75
CA ALA A 82 -7.22 12.09 11.14
C ALA A 82 -7.16 13.38 11.98
N ASP A 83 -7.55 13.29 13.24
CA ASP A 83 -7.41 14.40 14.18
C ASP A 83 -5.93 14.65 14.53
N LYS A 84 -5.62 15.86 15.00
CA LYS A 84 -4.23 16.28 15.27
C LYS A 84 -3.51 15.43 16.32
N GLU A 85 -4.27 14.80 17.22
CA GLU A 85 -3.76 13.97 18.30
C GLU A 85 -3.68 12.49 17.92
N GLU A 86 -4.38 12.08 16.86
CA GLU A 86 -4.36 10.71 16.36
C GLU A 86 -3.00 10.41 15.72
N ARG A 87 -2.41 9.28 16.14
CA ARG A 87 -1.14 8.81 15.60
C ARG A 87 -1.36 7.61 14.71
N PRO A 88 -0.63 7.50 13.59
CA PRO A 88 -0.73 6.34 12.73
C PRO A 88 -0.18 5.12 13.44
N VAL A 89 -0.75 3.96 13.15
CA VAL A 89 -0.19 2.67 13.60
C VAL A 89 1.22 2.48 13.02
N PRO A 90 2.11 1.75 13.72
CA PRO A 90 3.41 1.43 13.16
C PRO A 90 3.28 0.55 11.90
N MET A 91 4.23 0.71 10.98
CA MET A 91 4.29 -0.09 9.75
C MET A 91 4.35 -1.60 10.08
N PRO A 92 3.42 -2.43 9.57
CA PRO A 92 3.42 -3.86 9.79
C PRO A 92 4.68 -4.52 9.22
N HIS A 93 5.23 -5.49 9.96
CA HIS A 93 6.28 -6.37 9.47
C HIS A 93 5.57 -7.52 8.75
N LEU A 94 5.64 -7.54 7.41
CA LEU A 94 5.20 -8.68 6.63
C LEU A 94 6.27 -9.78 6.80
N ILE A 95 5.88 -10.90 7.40
CA ILE A 95 6.73 -12.07 7.69
C ILE A 95 6.87 -12.91 6.42
#